data_AF-A0A9E6MYK6-F1
#
_entry.id   AF-A0A9E6MYK6-F1
#
_cell.length_a   1.000
_cell.length_b   1.000
_cell.length_c   1.000
_cell.angle_alpha   90.00
_cell.angle_beta   90.00
_cell.angle_gamma   90.00
#
_symmetry.space_group_name_H-M   'P 1'
#
loop_
_entity.id
_entity.type
_entity.pdbx_description
1 polymer ?
#
loop_
_entity_poly.entity_id
_entity_poly.type
_entity_poly.pdbx_seq_one_letter_code
_entity_poly.pdbx_strand_id
1 'polypeptide(L)'
;MQWEATTQSQKTDTKNIKGLSMSNNLALDAMQFARKIHAEQRRKYTNNPYTDHLAEVAGIVATVSGLHPSAQVTLAVAWLHDTVEDQGVSDQTLLNRFGYEVMRGVMLLSDLETGNRVQRKEASRNRLSGAPGWVQDIKVADLISNISSIVMHDPKFAVVYLEEKRLLLDVLTAANPALLSIARTKLLMNSQKVYGKIIAEIKYPRTVDYSFVNRESLIASFLNETIRRFHADDREELFMLLKNRLTHSDISDDDRAMLDRAYDRARREFVDEE
;
A
#
# COMPACT_ATOMS: atom_id res chain seq x y z
N MET A 1 32.05 63.64 4.28
CA MET A 1 31.35 62.33 4.32
C MET A 1 29.91 62.58 3.91
N GLN A 2 29.60 62.48 2.62
CA GLN A 2 28.25 62.54 2.06
C GLN A 2 28.18 61.40 1.05
N TRP A 3 27.24 60.48 1.26
CA TRP A 3 26.94 59.37 0.36
C TRP A 3 25.78 59.78 -0.54
N GLU A 4 25.99 59.86 -1.85
CA GLU A 4 24.92 59.97 -2.84
C GLU A 4 24.57 58.56 -3.35
N ALA A 5 23.34 58.13 -3.08
CA ALA A 5 22.79 56.87 -3.55
C ALA A 5 22.29 57.02 -5.00
N THR A 6 22.97 56.39 -5.96
CA THR A 6 22.50 56.28 -7.34
C THR A 6 21.43 55.18 -7.40
N THR A 7 20.17 55.55 -7.58
CA THR A 7 19.07 54.59 -7.76
C THR A 7 18.82 54.39 -9.25
N GLN A 8 19.35 53.30 -9.81
CA GLN A 8 19.07 52.93 -11.20
C GLN A 8 17.79 52.10 -11.24
N SER A 9 16.68 52.73 -11.66
CA SER A 9 15.40 52.07 -11.90
C SER A 9 15.51 51.14 -13.11
N GLN A 10 15.70 49.84 -12.85
CA GLN A 10 15.49 48.81 -13.87
C GLN A 10 13.98 48.60 -14.04
N LYS A 11 13.41 49.26 -15.04
CA LYS A 11 12.12 48.87 -15.61
C LYS A 11 12.30 47.51 -16.27
N THR A 12 11.76 46.46 -15.65
CA THR A 12 11.64 45.16 -16.30
C THR A 12 10.54 45.23 -17.35
N ASP A 13 10.94 45.15 -18.62
CA ASP A 13 10.05 45.07 -19.78
C ASP A 13 9.18 43.81 -19.67
N THR A 14 7.91 43.99 -19.35
CA THR A 14 6.88 42.93 -19.27
C THR A 14 6.33 42.53 -20.66
N LYS A 15 7.15 42.61 -21.70
CA LYS A 15 6.77 42.26 -23.07
C LYS A 15 7.58 41.07 -23.58
N ASN A 16 7.26 39.87 -23.10
CA ASN A 16 7.32 38.63 -23.91
C ASN A 16 6.80 37.35 -23.20
N ILE A 17 5.64 37.40 -22.52
CA ILE A 17 4.93 36.18 -22.11
C ILE A 17 3.80 35.85 -23.10
N LYS A 18 4.13 35.79 -24.39
CA LYS A 18 3.21 35.33 -25.45
C LYS A 18 3.79 34.19 -26.31
N GLY A 19 4.80 33.50 -25.79
CA GLY A 19 5.54 32.46 -26.53
C GLY A 19 5.79 31.14 -25.79
N LEU A 20 5.26 30.94 -24.57
CA LEU A 20 5.18 29.59 -24.01
C LEU A 20 3.89 28.98 -24.55
N SER A 21 3.99 28.21 -25.64
CA SER A 21 2.95 27.26 -25.99
C SER A 21 2.65 26.43 -24.74
N MET A 22 1.45 26.58 -24.16
CA MET A 22 0.92 25.70 -23.12
C MET A 22 0.67 24.34 -23.78
N SER A 23 1.74 23.60 -24.09
CA SER A 23 1.66 22.16 -24.25
C SER A 23 1.08 21.63 -22.95
N ASN A 24 -0.17 21.17 -22.99
CA ASN A 24 -0.89 20.63 -21.83
C ASN A 24 0.04 19.66 -21.08
N ASN A 25 0.45 20.04 -19.88
CA ASN A 25 1.21 19.18 -19.01
C ASN A 25 0.25 18.08 -18.53
N LEU A 26 0.37 16.89 -19.10
CA LEU A 26 -0.53 15.76 -18.87
C LEU A 26 -0.72 15.45 -17.38
N ALA A 27 0.38 15.48 -16.61
CA ALA A 27 0.31 15.26 -15.16
C ALA A 27 -0.44 16.38 -14.43
N LEU A 28 -0.30 17.63 -14.89
CA LEU A 28 -1.02 18.78 -14.32
C LEU A 28 -2.53 18.69 -14.60
N ASP A 29 -2.95 18.31 -15.81
CA ASP A 29 -4.37 18.13 -16.13
C ASP A 29 -4.97 16.96 -15.34
N ALA A 30 -4.25 15.84 -15.24
CA ALA A 30 -4.64 14.70 -14.41
C ALA A 30 -4.80 15.07 -12.93
N MET A 31 -3.86 15.84 -12.37
CA MET A 31 -3.96 16.37 -11.00
C MET A 31 -5.20 17.25 -10.81
N GLN A 32 -5.45 18.19 -11.72
CA GLN A 32 -6.61 19.09 -11.63
C GLN A 32 -7.93 18.31 -11.70
N PHE A 33 -8.01 17.33 -12.61
CA PHE A 33 -9.17 16.45 -12.72
C PHE A 33 -9.38 15.63 -11.45
N ALA A 34 -8.35 14.94 -10.96
CA ALA A 34 -8.40 14.13 -9.76
C ALA A 34 -8.85 14.95 -8.54
N ARG A 35 -8.27 16.14 -8.33
CA ARG A 35 -8.66 17.03 -7.22
C ARG A 35 -10.11 17.48 -7.30
N LYS A 36 -10.66 17.64 -8.50
CA LYS A 36 -12.06 18.01 -8.68
C LYS A 36 -13.01 16.86 -8.34
N ILE A 37 -12.74 15.65 -8.84
CA ILE A 37 -13.64 14.51 -8.62
C ILE A 37 -13.57 13.97 -7.18
N HIS A 38 -12.39 14.02 -6.57
CA HIS A 38 -12.18 13.59 -5.17
C HIS A 38 -12.42 14.72 -4.15
N ALA A 39 -12.98 15.88 -4.55
CA ALA A 39 -13.09 17.07 -3.70
C ALA A 39 -13.84 16.81 -2.38
N GLU A 40 -14.90 16.01 -2.43
CA GLU A 40 -15.71 15.65 -1.26
C GLU A 40 -15.29 14.33 -0.61
N GLN A 41 -14.38 13.57 -1.23
CA GLN A 41 -13.89 12.33 -0.63
C GLN A 41 -12.98 12.62 0.57
N ARG A 42 -13.16 11.82 1.62
CA ARG A 42 -12.35 11.85 2.84
C ARG A 42 -11.76 10.47 3.10
N ARG A 43 -10.57 10.42 3.69
CA ARG A 43 -9.97 9.15 4.15
C ARG A 43 -10.80 8.57 5.30
N LYS A 44 -11.11 7.28 5.21
CA LYS A 44 -11.97 6.54 6.17
C LYS A 44 -11.62 6.75 7.65
N TYR A 45 -10.33 6.80 8.00
CA TYR A 45 -9.90 6.79 9.40
C TYR A 45 -9.45 8.14 9.95
N THR A 46 -8.88 9.00 9.10
CA THR A 46 -8.33 10.30 9.52
C THR A 46 -9.25 11.47 9.20
N ASN A 47 -10.25 11.27 8.34
CA ASN A 47 -11.10 12.32 7.78
C ASN A 47 -10.33 13.42 7.01
N ASN A 48 -9.06 13.18 6.67
CA ASN A 48 -8.29 14.10 5.83
C ASN A 48 -8.83 14.08 4.39
N PRO A 49 -8.68 15.18 3.63
CA PRO A 49 -8.97 15.20 2.19
C PRO A 49 -8.31 14.03 1.46
N TYR A 50 -9.06 13.34 0.61
CA TYR A 50 -8.49 12.24 -0.18
C TYR A 50 -7.39 12.72 -1.13
N THR A 51 -7.47 13.97 -1.57
CA THR A 51 -6.45 14.60 -2.41
C THR A 51 -5.05 14.61 -1.79
N ASP A 52 -4.93 14.54 -0.47
CA ASP A 52 -3.64 14.46 0.21
C ASP A 52 -2.97 13.10 -0.04
N HIS A 53 -3.77 12.01 -0.10
CA HIS A 53 -3.28 10.69 -0.52
C HIS A 53 -2.70 10.73 -1.94
N LEU A 54 -3.47 11.30 -2.87
CA LEU A 54 -3.08 11.36 -4.27
C LEU A 54 -1.79 12.18 -4.43
N ALA A 55 -1.65 13.27 -3.67
CA ALA A 55 -0.43 14.07 -3.64
C ALA A 55 0.77 13.31 -3.07
N GLU A 56 0.58 12.56 -1.97
CA GLU A 56 1.62 11.70 -1.40
C GLU A 56 2.09 10.63 -2.40
N VAL A 57 1.15 9.93 -3.04
CA VAL A 57 1.47 8.88 -4.04
C VAL A 57 2.22 9.48 -5.22
N ALA A 58 1.71 10.57 -5.81
CA ALA A 58 2.38 11.24 -6.92
C ALA A 58 3.78 11.76 -6.52
N GLY A 59 3.93 12.28 -5.30
CA GLY A 59 5.21 12.72 -4.76
C GLY A 59 6.23 11.59 -4.61
N ILE A 60 5.80 10.43 -4.09
CA ILE A 60 6.66 9.23 -3.98
C ILE A 60 7.06 8.75 -5.38
N VAL A 61 6.11 8.65 -6.30
CA VAL A 61 6.37 8.23 -7.70
C VAL A 61 7.36 9.17 -8.39
N ALA A 62 7.25 10.49 -8.16
CA ALA A 62 8.17 11.47 -8.73
C ALA A 62 9.64 11.24 -8.34
N THR A 63 9.91 10.63 -7.18
CA THR A 63 11.29 10.34 -6.73
C THR A 63 12.01 9.30 -7.60
N VAL A 64 11.26 8.45 -8.32
CA VAL A 64 11.83 7.37 -9.16
C VAL A 64 11.52 7.54 -10.65
N SER A 65 10.69 8.51 -11.01
CA SER A 65 10.24 8.73 -12.39
C SER A 65 11.17 9.62 -13.22
N GLY A 66 12.24 10.15 -12.63
CA GLY A 66 13.11 11.17 -13.25
C GLY A 66 13.83 10.69 -14.52
N LEU A 67 13.74 11.49 -15.60
CA LEU A 67 14.24 11.27 -16.97
C LEU A 67 13.56 10.14 -17.77
N HIS A 68 12.53 9.48 -17.25
CA HIS A 68 11.82 8.47 -18.03
C HIS A 68 10.95 9.14 -19.11
N PRO A 69 10.98 8.66 -20.38
CA PRO A 69 10.11 9.18 -21.44
C PRO A 69 8.62 9.14 -21.09
N SER A 70 8.20 8.25 -20.19
CA SER A 70 6.82 8.15 -19.70
C SER A 70 6.55 8.88 -18.38
N ALA A 71 7.47 9.70 -17.84
CA ALA A 71 7.31 10.32 -16.52
C ALA A 71 5.98 11.10 -16.37
N GLN A 72 5.57 11.80 -17.42
CA GLN A 72 4.28 12.51 -17.47
C GLN A 72 3.08 11.56 -17.38
N VAL A 73 3.14 10.41 -18.06
CA VAL A 73 2.10 9.37 -18.01
C VAL A 73 2.07 8.73 -16.62
N THR A 74 3.23 8.35 -16.08
CA THR A 74 3.33 7.72 -14.76
C THR A 74 2.76 8.63 -13.67
N LEU A 75 3.11 9.93 -13.69
CA LEU A 75 2.56 10.89 -12.73
C LEU A 75 1.07 11.14 -12.95
N ALA A 76 0.59 11.19 -14.19
CA ALA A 76 -0.83 11.30 -14.47
C ALA A 76 -1.61 10.10 -13.92
N VAL A 77 -1.12 8.88 -14.13
CA VAL A 77 -1.74 7.67 -13.57
C VAL A 77 -1.68 7.66 -12.04
N ALA A 78 -0.58 8.13 -11.43
CA ALA A 78 -0.50 8.25 -9.97
C ALA A 78 -1.59 9.16 -9.40
N TRP A 79 -1.89 10.28 -10.06
CA TRP A 79 -3.02 11.15 -9.68
C TRP A 79 -4.38 10.51 -9.90
N LEU A 80 -4.51 9.61 -10.88
CA LEU A 80 -5.78 9.07 -11.34
C LEU A 80 -6.08 7.64 -10.85
N HIS A 81 -5.18 7.01 -10.10
CA HIS A 81 -5.22 5.56 -9.85
C HIS A 81 -6.52 5.05 -9.20
N ASP A 82 -7.15 5.84 -8.34
CA ASP A 82 -8.39 5.47 -7.64
C ASP A 82 -9.66 6.03 -8.30
N THR A 83 -9.54 6.76 -9.42
CA THR A 83 -10.68 7.48 -10.00
C THR A 83 -11.77 6.55 -10.54
N VAL A 84 -11.39 5.37 -11.01
CA VAL A 84 -12.34 4.34 -11.46
C VAL A 84 -13.02 3.68 -10.27
N GLU A 85 -12.25 3.25 -9.27
CA GLU A 85 -12.76 2.53 -8.09
C GLU A 85 -13.66 3.41 -7.22
N ASP A 86 -13.19 4.60 -6.85
CA ASP A 86 -13.82 5.42 -5.83
C ASP A 86 -14.82 6.43 -6.39
N GLN A 87 -14.64 6.84 -7.65
CA GLN A 87 -15.42 7.91 -8.27
C GLN A 87 -16.19 7.46 -9.52
N GLY A 88 -16.07 6.19 -9.92
CA GLY A 88 -16.80 5.63 -11.06
C GLY A 88 -16.45 6.28 -12.40
N VAL A 89 -15.25 6.85 -12.53
CA VAL A 89 -14.78 7.40 -13.81
C VAL A 89 -14.66 6.25 -14.82
N SER A 90 -15.24 6.41 -16.01
CA SER A 90 -15.16 5.38 -17.05
C SER A 90 -13.80 5.36 -17.75
N ASP A 91 -13.40 4.17 -18.20
CA ASP A 91 -12.24 3.96 -19.09
C ASP A 91 -12.32 4.85 -20.34
N GLN A 92 -13.51 5.02 -20.93
CA GLN A 92 -13.73 5.90 -22.07
C GLN A 92 -13.42 7.37 -21.75
N THR A 93 -13.74 7.83 -20.54
CA THR A 93 -13.41 9.19 -20.09
C THR A 93 -11.90 9.37 -19.99
N LEU A 94 -11.21 8.38 -19.42
CA LEU A 94 -9.75 8.39 -19.29
C LEU A 94 -9.08 8.36 -20.66
N LEU A 95 -9.55 7.51 -21.56
CA LEU A 95 -9.03 7.37 -22.93
C LEU A 95 -9.18 8.68 -23.70
N ASN A 96 -10.37 9.28 -23.68
CA ASN A 96 -10.67 10.51 -24.43
C ASN A 96 -9.88 11.72 -23.91
N ARG A 97 -9.62 11.78 -22.61
CA ARG A 97 -8.98 12.96 -21.99
C ARG A 97 -7.47 12.84 -21.87
N PHE A 98 -6.97 11.67 -21.48
CA PHE A 98 -5.57 11.48 -21.09
C PHE A 98 -4.82 10.49 -21.99
N GLY A 99 -5.53 9.82 -22.91
CA GLY A 99 -4.95 8.88 -23.86
C GLY A 99 -4.83 7.45 -23.33
N TYR A 100 -4.46 6.55 -24.24
CA TYR A 100 -4.48 5.11 -24.02
C TYR A 100 -3.57 4.64 -22.88
N GLU A 101 -2.32 5.13 -22.81
CA GLU A 101 -1.38 4.68 -21.78
C GLU A 101 -1.83 5.07 -20.36
N VAL A 102 -2.46 6.24 -20.19
CA VAL A 102 -3.01 6.65 -18.90
C VAL A 102 -4.21 5.79 -18.53
N MET A 103 -5.18 5.62 -19.45
CA MET A 103 -6.33 4.75 -19.23
C MET A 103 -5.89 3.34 -18.86
N ARG A 104 -4.95 2.75 -19.63
CA ARG A 104 -4.41 1.42 -19.40
C ARG A 104 -3.77 1.31 -18.01
N GLY A 105 -2.97 2.30 -17.62
CA GLY A 105 -2.33 2.32 -16.31
C GLY A 105 -3.32 2.35 -15.16
N VAL A 106 -4.34 3.21 -15.25
CA VAL A 106 -5.40 3.32 -14.23
C VAL A 106 -6.17 2.01 -14.15
N MET A 107 -6.61 1.43 -15.27
CA MET A 107 -7.32 0.15 -15.29
C MET A 107 -6.49 -1.00 -14.73
N LEU A 108 -5.17 -1.01 -14.96
CA LEU A 108 -4.26 -1.98 -14.37
C LEU A 108 -4.06 -1.79 -12.86
N LEU A 109 -4.42 -0.64 -12.29
CA LEU A 109 -4.36 -0.39 -10.85
C LEU A 109 -5.70 -0.68 -10.17
N SER A 110 -6.81 -0.55 -10.88
CA SER A 110 -8.17 -0.70 -10.35
C SER A 110 -8.53 -2.14 -9.91
N ASP A 111 -8.99 -2.32 -8.67
CA ASP A 111 -9.54 -3.55 -8.05
C ASP A 111 -11.00 -3.77 -8.48
N LEU A 112 -11.19 -4.16 -9.74
CA LEU A 112 -12.51 -4.39 -10.37
C LEU A 112 -12.97 -5.86 -10.28
N GLU A 113 -12.18 -6.71 -9.64
CA GLU A 113 -12.41 -8.15 -9.58
C GLU A 113 -13.63 -8.50 -8.73
N THR A 114 -14.34 -9.56 -9.13
CA THR A 114 -15.53 -10.05 -8.42
C THR A 114 -15.20 -11.32 -7.62
N GLY A 115 -16.11 -11.72 -6.73
CA GLY A 115 -15.95 -12.89 -5.86
C GLY A 115 -15.65 -12.51 -4.42
N ASN A 116 -15.29 -13.51 -3.60
CA ASN A 116 -14.97 -13.30 -2.19
C ASN A 116 -13.60 -12.61 -2.01
N ARG A 117 -13.26 -12.17 -0.79
CA ARG A 117 -12.05 -11.38 -0.52
C ARG A 117 -10.78 -12.10 -0.97
N VAL A 118 -10.67 -13.39 -0.70
CA VAL A 118 -9.50 -14.20 -1.06
C VAL A 118 -9.35 -14.24 -2.58
N GLN A 119 -10.44 -14.53 -3.30
CA GLN A 119 -10.48 -14.57 -4.76
C GLN A 119 -10.10 -13.21 -5.37
N ARG A 120 -10.67 -12.10 -4.88
CA ARG A 120 -10.32 -10.76 -5.37
C ARG A 120 -8.85 -10.43 -5.15
N LYS A 121 -8.29 -10.76 -3.98
CA LYS A 121 -6.87 -10.48 -3.69
C LYS A 121 -5.93 -11.37 -4.48
N GLU A 122 -6.31 -12.60 -4.77
CA GLU A 122 -5.56 -13.47 -5.69
C GLU A 122 -5.57 -12.94 -7.12
N ALA A 123 -6.75 -12.59 -7.64
CA ALA A 123 -6.89 -12.05 -8.98
C ALA A 123 -6.13 -10.72 -9.15
N SER A 124 -6.21 -9.83 -8.15
CA SER A 124 -5.44 -8.58 -8.13
C SER A 124 -3.93 -8.82 -8.16
N ARG A 125 -3.41 -9.81 -7.42
CA ARG A 125 -1.98 -10.20 -7.48
C ARG A 125 -1.60 -10.72 -8.87
N ASN A 126 -2.43 -11.56 -9.48
CA ASN A 126 -2.17 -12.10 -10.82
C ASN A 126 -2.18 -11.00 -11.89
N ARG A 127 -3.08 -10.02 -11.79
CA ARG A 127 -3.08 -8.84 -12.68
C ARG A 127 -1.82 -8.00 -12.50
N LEU A 128 -1.47 -7.69 -11.25
CA LEU A 128 -0.37 -6.78 -10.95
C LEU A 128 1.01 -7.41 -11.18
N SER A 129 1.15 -8.73 -11.08
CA SER A 129 2.41 -9.43 -11.39
C SER A 129 2.81 -9.28 -12.85
N GLY A 130 1.82 -9.25 -13.76
CA GLY A 130 2.02 -9.00 -15.19
C GLY A 130 2.06 -7.52 -15.60
N ALA A 131 1.86 -6.59 -14.65
CA ALA A 131 1.83 -5.17 -14.96
C ALA A 131 3.24 -4.61 -15.22
N PRO A 132 3.39 -3.60 -16.10
CA PRO A 132 4.67 -2.93 -16.33
C PRO A 132 5.26 -2.34 -15.04
N GLY A 133 6.60 -2.27 -14.94
CA GLY A 133 7.30 -1.77 -13.75
C GLY A 133 6.82 -0.39 -13.27
N TRP A 134 6.56 0.54 -14.19
CA TRP A 134 6.04 1.87 -13.84
C TRP A 134 4.63 1.85 -13.22
N VAL A 135 3.81 0.85 -13.54
CA VAL A 135 2.50 0.65 -12.88
C VAL A 135 2.72 0.05 -11.51
N GLN A 136 3.64 -0.92 -11.39
CA GLN A 136 4.00 -1.50 -10.10
C GLN A 136 4.58 -0.44 -9.15
N ASP A 137 5.38 0.51 -9.65
CA ASP A 137 5.89 1.65 -8.87
C ASP A 137 4.77 2.46 -8.23
N ILE A 138 3.71 2.77 -8.99
CA ILE A 138 2.54 3.49 -8.49
C ILE A 138 1.84 2.65 -7.41
N LYS A 139 1.70 1.34 -7.63
CA LYS A 139 1.09 0.46 -6.62
C LYS A 139 1.92 0.39 -5.34
N VAL A 140 3.25 0.33 -5.45
CA VAL A 140 4.13 0.35 -4.27
C VAL A 140 4.04 1.69 -3.55
N ALA A 141 3.96 2.80 -4.27
CA ALA A 141 3.75 4.14 -3.68
C ALA A 141 2.42 4.26 -2.93
N ASP A 142 1.33 3.76 -3.51
CA ASP A 142 0.02 3.61 -2.85
C ASP A 142 0.16 2.83 -1.52
N LEU A 143 0.80 1.66 -1.55
CA LEU A 143 1.05 0.87 -0.33
C LEU A 143 1.84 1.66 0.71
N ILE A 144 2.89 2.39 0.31
CA ILE A 144 3.68 3.21 1.21
C ILE A 144 2.80 4.28 1.88
N SER A 145 1.96 4.99 1.13
CA SER A 145 1.05 5.99 1.70
C SER A 145 0.03 5.36 2.67
N ASN A 146 -0.50 4.17 2.35
CA ASN A 146 -1.61 3.57 3.08
C ASN A 146 -1.23 2.73 4.31
N ILE A 147 -0.07 2.06 4.34
CA ILE A 147 0.30 1.09 5.41
C ILE A 147 0.19 1.70 6.82
N SER A 148 0.74 2.90 7.05
CA SER A 148 0.76 3.48 8.40
C SER A 148 -0.62 3.87 8.91
N SER A 149 -1.49 4.39 8.03
CA SER A 149 -2.83 4.86 8.43
C SER A 149 -3.70 3.69 8.88
N ILE A 150 -3.71 2.60 8.11
CA ILE A 150 -4.57 1.43 8.39
C ILE A 150 -4.14 0.73 9.69
N VAL A 151 -2.84 0.54 9.90
CA VAL A 151 -2.32 -0.14 11.09
C VAL A 151 -2.60 0.65 12.37
N MET A 152 -2.59 1.98 12.28
CA MET A 152 -2.86 2.85 13.43
C MET A 152 -4.33 2.80 13.85
N HIS A 153 -5.25 2.83 12.89
CA HIS A 153 -6.67 3.08 13.15
C HIS A 153 -7.56 1.83 13.09
N ASP A 154 -7.06 0.71 12.57
CA ASP A 154 -7.81 -0.55 12.53
C ASP A 154 -6.93 -1.75 12.92
N PRO A 155 -6.54 -1.90 14.21
CA PRO A 155 -5.65 -2.97 14.65
C PRO A 155 -6.21 -4.39 14.39
N LYS A 156 -7.54 -4.53 14.37
CA LYS A 156 -8.21 -5.81 14.11
C LYS A 156 -8.01 -6.23 12.67
N PHE A 157 -8.21 -5.30 11.74
CA PHE A 157 -8.00 -5.56 10.31
C PHE A 157 -6.52 -5.53 9.91
N ALA A 158 -5.67 -4.84 10.67
CA ALA A 158 -4.26 -4.66 10.37
C ALA A 158 -3.52 -5.98 10.10
N VAL A 159 -3.87 -7.06 10.80
CA VAL A 159 -3.15 -8.32 10.67
C VAL A 159 -3.41 -8.98 9.31
N VAL A 160 -4.68 -9.07 8.90
CA VAL A 160 -5.08 -9.54 7.57
C VAL A 160 -4.51 -8.62 6.48
N TYR A 161 -4.63 -7.30 6.70
CA TYR A 161 -4.12 -6.30 5.76
C TYR A 161 -2.62 -6.43 5.51
N LEU A 162 -1.81 -6.59 6.56
CA LEU A 162 -0.35 -6.68 6.44
C LEU A 162 0.08 -7.94 5.67
N GLU A 163 -0.55 -9.09 5.91
CA GLU A 163 -0.25 -10.32 5.16
C GLU A 163 -0.68 -10.20 3.69
N GLU A 164 -1.84 -9.60 3.41
CA GLU A 164 -2.26 -9.31 2.04
C GLU A 164 -1.25 -8.41 1.30
N LYS A 165 -0.70 -7.40 1.99
CA LYS A 165 0.32 -6.52 1.40
C LYS A 165 1.66 -7.20 1.24
N ARG A 166 2.03 -8.11 2.14
CA ARG A 166 3.23 -8.95 2.01
C ARG A 166 3.16 -9.79 0.73
N LEU A 167 2.06 -10.54 0.55
CA LEU A 167 1.83 -11.37 -0.63
C LEU A 167 1.79 -10.54 -1.92
N LEU A 168 1.25 -9.32 -1.85
CA LEU A 168 1.27 -8.42 -2.99
C LEU A 168 2.70 -7.95 -3.33
N LEU A 169 3.50 -7.54 -2.34
CA LEU A 169 4.89 -7.11 -2.58
C LEU A 169 5.78 -8.23 -3.16
N ASP A 170 5.48 -9.49 -2.88
CA ASP A 170 6.21 -10.63 -3.43
C ASP A 170 6.01 -10.80 -4.95
N VAL A 171 4.91 -10.31 -5.50
CA VAL A 171 4.62 -10.38 -6.94
C VAL A 171 4.96 -9.09 -7.71
N LEU A 172 5.24 -7.98 -7.02
CA LEU A 172 5.61 -6.70 -7.62
C LEU A 172 7.11 -6.63 -7.95
N THR A 173 7.62 -7.62 -8.68
CA THR A 173 9.06 -7.82 -8.91
C THR A 173 9.68 -6.86 -9.93
N ALA A 174 8.86 -6.15 -10.72
CA ALA A 174 9.32 -5.18 -11.73
C ALA A 174 9.32 -3.74 -11.22
N ALA A 175 8.84 -3.49 -9.99
CA ALA A 175 8.91 -2.18 -9.35
C ALA A 175 10.36 -1.78 -9.01
N ASN A 176 10.57 -0.48 -8.86
CA ASN A 176 11.83 0.12 -8.47
C ASN A 176 12.31 -0.47 -7.12
N PRO A 177 13.54 -1.01 -7.06
CA PRO A 177 14.06 -1.63 -5.84
C PRO A 177 14.08 -0.71 -4.61
N ALA A 178 14.27 0.60 -4.79
CA ALA A 178 14.24 1.56 -3.68
C ALA A 178 12.83 1.68 -3.08
N LEU A 179 11.79 1.72 -3.92
CA LEU A 179 10.40 1.73 -3.45
C LEU A 179 10.05 0.42 -2.74
N LEU A 180 10.46 -0.73 -3.29
CA LEU A 180 10.24 -2.03 -2.66
C LEU A 180 10.90 -2.12 -1.29
N SER A 181 12.14 -1.63 -1.15
CA SER A 181 12.86 -1.59 0.13
C SER A 181 12.12 -0.74 1.17
N ILE A 182 11.66 0.46 0.78
CA ILE A 182 10.87 1.34 1.65
C ILE A 182 9.56 0.65 2.07
N ALA A 183 8.82 0.06 1.13
CA ALA A 183 7.56 -0.61 1.40
C ALA A 183 7.73 -1.82 2.33
N ARG A 184 8.74 -2.67 2.08
CA ARG A 184 9.05 -3.84 2.93
C ARG A 184 9.47 -3.41 4.34
N THR A 185 10.29 -2.38 4.47
CA THR A 185 10.68 -1.82 5.78
C THR A 185 9.48 -1.29 6.54
N LYS A 186 8.60 -0.54 5.85
CA LYS A 186 7.38 0.01 6.45
C LYS A 186 6.42 -1.09 6.87
N LEU A 187 6.28 -2.15 6.07
CA LEU A 187 5.50 -3.33 6.41
C LEU A 187 6.06 -4.00 7.68
N LEU A 188 7.38 -4.25 7.70
CA LEU A 188 8.08 -4.87 8.82
C LEU A 188 7.86 -4.13 10.14
N MET A 189 8.08 -2.82 10.14
CA MET A 189 7.90 -1.96 11.32
C MET A 189 6.47 -1.98 11.85
N ASN A 190 5.48 -2.02 10.95
CA ASN A 190 4.07 -2.04 11.35
C ASN A 190 3.63 -3.42 11.84
N SER A 191 4.13 -4.51 11.25
CA SER A 191 3.93 -5.87 11.78
C SER A 191 4.48 -6.02 13.19
N GLN A 192 5.67 -5.46 13.47
CA GLN A 192 6.26 -5.47 14.81
C GLN A 192 5.40 -4.73 15.85
N LYS A 193 4.76 -3.61 15.48
CA LYS A 193 3.85 -2.88 16.38
C LYS A 193 2.59 -3.69 16.70
N VAL A 194 2.01 -4.36 15.71
CA VAL A 194 0.85 -5.25 15.91
C VAL A 194 1.24 -6.42 16.81
N TYR A 195 2.39 -7.04 16.54
CA TYR A 195 2.94 -8.13 17.36
C TYR A 195 3.14 -7.74 18.82
N GLY A 196 3.77 -6.59 19.09
CA GLY A 196 4.01 -6.12 20.46
C GLY A 196 2.70 -5.95 21.26
N LYS A 197 1.62 -5.52 20.61
CA LYS A 197 0.29 -5.40 21.23
C LYS A 197 -0.32 -6.77 21.54
N ILE A 198 -0.22 -7.73 20.63
CA ILE A 198 -0.74 -9.09 20.82
C ILE A 198 -0.01 -9.78 21.98
N ILE A 199 1.32 -9.70 22.02
CA ILE A 199 2.11 -10.30 23.11
C ILE A 199 1.82 -9.64 24.46
N ALA A 200 1.65 -8.31 24.51
CA ALA A 200 1.29 -7.61 25.74
C ALA A 200 -0.07 -8.08 26.28
N GLU A 201 -1.05 -8.28 25.40
CA GLU A 201 -2.39 -8.78 25.76
C GLU A 201 -2.35 -10.24 26.27
N ILE A 202 -1.53 -11.09 25.66
CA ILE A 202 -1.36 -12.50 26.08
C ILE A 202 -0.60 -12.59 27.43
N LYS A 203 0.43 -11.76 27.63
CA LYS A 203 1.27 -11.78 28.85
C LYS A 203 0.58 -11.16 30.05
N TYR A 204 -0.26 -10.14 29.84
CA TYR A 204 -0.94 -9.41 30.90
C TYR A 204 -2.44 -9.32 30.62
N PRO A 205 -3.17 -10.45 30.67
CA PRO A 205 -4.59 -10.47 30.39
C PRO A 205 -5.29 -9.56 31.40
N ARG A 206 -5.74 -8.38 30.96
CA ARG A 206 -6.70 -7.62 31.75
C ARG A 206 -8.04 -8.34 31.61
N THR A 207 -8.81 -8.39 32.69
CA THR A 207 -10.23 -8.77 32.66
C THR A 207 -10.99 -7.76 31.80
N VAL A 208 -10.94 -7.94 30.48
CA VAL A 208 -11.79 -7.26 29.52
C VAL A 208 -12.69 -8.34 28.96
N ASP A 209 -13.99 -8.15 29.15
CA ASP A 209 -15.04 -9.04 28.64
C ASP A 209 -14.89 -9.21 27.12
N TYR A 210 -14.45 -10.41 26.71
CA TYR A 210 -14.15 -10.72 25.31
C TYR A 210 -15.45 -10.96 24.53
N SER A 211 -16.19 -9.90 24.24
CA SER A 211 -17.29 -9.92 23.25
C SER A 211 -16.84 -9.56 21.83
N PHE A 212 -15.53 -9.41 21.60
CA PHE A 212 -15.00 -8.87 20.35
C PHE A 212 -14.09 -9.84 19.58
N VAL A 213 -14.62 -10.29 18.43
CA VAL A 213 -13.88 -10.63 17.20
C VAL A 213 -12.98 -11.87 17.27
N ASN A 214 -13.59 -12.97 16.81
CA ASN A 214 -13.02 -14.22 16.32
C ASN A 214 -11.53 -14.47 16.63
N ARG A 215 -11.27 -15.20 17.73
CA ARG A 215 -9.97 -15.80 18.09
C ARG A 215 -9.25 -16.42 16.89
N GLU A 216 -9.99 -17.05 15.99
CA GLU A 216 -9.53 -17.71 14.76
C GLU A 216 -8.62 -16.82 13.90
N SER A 217 -8.97 -15.55 13.69
CA SER A 217 -8.18 -14.63 12.83
C SER A 217 -6.89 -14.15 13.49
N LEU A 218 -6.87 -14.12 14.83
CA LEU A 218 -5.69 -13.78 15.61
C LEU A 218 -4.69 -14.95 15.59
N ILE A 219 -5.18 -16.18 15.69
CA ILE A 219 -4.39 -17.41 15.68
C ILE A 219 -3.71 -17.59 14.32
N ALA A 220 -4.46 -17.48 13.21
CA ALA A 220 -3.91 -17.64 11.86
C ALA A 220 -2.81 -16.62 11.54
N SER A 221 -2.99 -15.37 11.97
CA SER A 221 -2.00 -14.33 11.75
C SER A 221 -0.78 -14.44 12.66
N PHE A 222 -1.00 -14.87 13.90
CA PHE A 222 0.05 -15.16 14.87
C PHE A 222 0.93 -16.31 14.37
N LEU A 223 0.33 -17.42 13.91
CA LEU A 223 1.04 -18.58 13.37
C LEU A 223 1.90 -18.25 12.14
N ASN A 224 1.37 -17.46 11.20
CA ASN A 224 2.13 -17.03 10.01
C ASN A 224 3.34 -16.14 10.35
N GLU A 225 3.29 -15.39 11.46
CA GLU A 225 4.39 -14.55 11.92
C GLU A 225 5.38 -15.33 12.79
N THR A 226 4.91 -16.26 13.63
CA THR A 226 5.73 -17.14 14.48
C THR A 226 6.61 -18.08 13.65
N ILE A 227 6.09 -18.61 12.55
CA ILE A 227 6.83 -19.49 11.63
C ILE A 227 7.97 -18.74 10.93
N ARG A 228 7.84 -17.44 10.71
CA ARG A 228 8.78 -16.63 9.93
C ARG A 228 9.98 -16.11 10.73
N ARG A 229 9.96 -16.19 12.07
CA ARG A 229 10.82 -15.31 12.91
C ARG A 229 11.58 -15.91 14.09
N PHE A 230 11.48 -17.19 14.44
CA PHE A 230 12.17 -17.72 15.62
C PHE A 230 13.27 -18.74 15.32
N HIS A 231 14.39 -18.64 16.06
CA HIS A 231 15.39 -19.70 16.23
C HIS A 231 14.78 -20.90 16.97
N ALA A 232 15.40 -22.08 16.84
CA ALA A 232 14.86 -23.37 17.30
C ALA A 232 14.29 -23.40 18.74
N ASP A 233 14.95 -22.72 19.67
CA ASP A 233 14.70 -22.93 21.10
C ASP A 233 13.49 -22.16 21.65
N ASP A 234 13.14 -21.00 21.09
CA ASP A 234 11.97 -20.21 21.51
C ASP A 234 10.64 -20.73 20.90
N ARG A 235 10.72 -21.62 19.91
CA ARG A 235 9.56 -22.13 19.15
C ARG A 235 8.73 -23.12 19.98
N GLU A 236 9.39 -23.98 20.74
CA GLU A 236 8.74 -25.06 21.48
C GLU A 236 7.98 -24.54 22.71
N GLU A 237 8.54 -23.58 23.44
CA GLU A 237 7.90 -22.97 24.61
C GLU A 237 6.64 -22.18 24.22
N LEU A 238 6.72 -21.41 23.13
CA LEU A 238 5.59 -20.67 22.57
C LEU A 238 4.51 -21.60 22.02
N PHE A 239 4.90 -22.68 21.33
CA PHE A 239 3.96 -23.69 20.84
C PHE A 239 3.22 -24.38 21.99
N MET A 240 3.93 -24.77 23.05
CA MET A 240 3.33 -25.36 24.26
C MET A 240 2.40 -24.38 24.98
N LEU A 241 2.76 -23.10 25.09
CA LEU A 241 1.91 -22.07 25.67
C LEU A 241 0.60 -21.87 24.90
N LEU A 242 0.64 -21.92 23.56
CA LEU A 242 -0.54 -21.80 22.71
C LEU A 242 -1.41 -23.04 22.79
N LYS A 243 -0.81 -24.22 22.66
CA LYS A 243 -1.50 -25.51 22.77
C LYS A 243 -2.21 -25.68 24.12
N ASN A 244 -1.61 -25.15 25.20
CA ASN A 244 -2.18 -25.23 26.54
C ASN A 244 -3.24 -24.15 26.81
N ARG A 245 -3.34 -23.10 25.98
CA ARG A 245 -4.24 -21.95 26.22
C ARG A 245 -5.31 -21.73 25.15
N LEU A 246 -5.18 -22.35 23.98
CA LEU A 246 -6.21 -22.43 22.93
C LEU A 246 -6.92 -23.77 23.08
N THR A 247 -8.23 -23.75 23.30
CA THR A 247 -9.00 -24.99 23.47
C THR A 247 -9.44 -25.55 22.12
N HIS A 248 -9.74 -26.84 22.05
CA HIS A 248 -10.03 -27.58 20.81
C HIS A 248 -11.24 -27.06 20.00
N SER A 249 -12.06 -26.17 20.58
CA SER A 249 -13.19 -25.50 19.95
C SER A 249 -12.85 -24.14 19.32
N ASP A 250 -11.63 -23.63 19.51
CA ASP A 250 -11.20 -22.31 19.05
C ASP A 250 -10.50 -22.32 17.68
N ILE A 251 -10.38 -23.49 17.03
CA ILE A 251 -9.65 -23.69 15.76
C ILE A 251 -10.51 -24.53 14.82
N SER A 252 -10.85 -24.01 13.64
CA SER A 252 -11.59 -24.74 12.61
C SER A 252 -10.73 -25.80 11.90
N ASP A 253 -11.37 -26.75 11.21
CA ASP A 253 -10.64 -27.77 10.42
C ASP A 253 -9.80 -27.15 9.29
N ASP A 254 -10.29 -26.04 8.70
CA ASP A 254 -9.57 -25.29 7.67
C ASP A 254 -8.31 -24.60 8.25
N ASP A 255 -8.42 -24.07 9.47
CA ASP A 255 -7.29 -23.45 10.19
C ASP A 255 -6.24 -24.48 10.58
N ARG A 256 -6.67 -25.69 10.99
CA ARG A 256 -5.77 -26.81 11.27
C ARG A 256 -5.04 -27.25 10.00
N ALA A 257 -5.74 -27.38 8.89
CA ALA A 257 -5.12 -27.72 7.62
C ALA A 257 -4.16 -26.61 7.12
N MET A 258 -4.46 -25.34 7.40
CA MET A 258 -3.57 -24.21 7.09
C MET A 258 -2.32 -24.24 7.97
N LEU A 259 -2.46 -24.56 9.26
CA LEU A 259 -1.35 -24.76 10.19
C LEU A 259 -0.44 -25.91 9.75
N ASP A 260 -0.99 -27.06 9.39
CA ASP A 260 -0.22 -28.21 8.92
C ASP A 260 0.56 -27.89 7.64
N ARG A 261 -0.07 -27.20 6.67
CA ARG A 261 0.62 -26.76 5.44
C ARG A 261 1.72 -25.75 5.71
N ALA A 262 1.51 -24.82 6.63
CA ALA A 262 2.50 -23.80 6.99
C ALA A 262 3.69 -24.44 7.73
N TYR A 263 3.41 -25.40 8.62
CA TYR A 263 4.41 -26.22 9.30
C TYR A 263 5.22 -27.06 8.30
N ASP A 264 4.57 -27.78 7.39
CA ASP A 264 5.23 -28.61 6.38
C ASP A 264 6.05 -27.78 5.36
N ARG A 265 5.65 -26.55 5.08
CA ARG A 265 6.42 -25.63 4.24
C ARG A 265 7.66 -25.13 4.97
N ALA A 266 7.51 -24.65 6.19
CA ALA A 266 8.64 -24.21 7.00
C ALA A 266 9.63 -25.35 7.23
N ARG A 267 9.13 -26.56 7.53
CA ARG A 267 9.97 -27.74 7.67
C ARG A 267 10.75 -28.06 6.39
N ARG A 268 10.17 -27.90 5.21
CA ARG A 268 10.88 -28.12 3.93
C ARG A 268 11.89 -27.02 3.63
N GLU A 269 11.56 -25.76 3.90
CA GLU A 269 12.45 -24.61 3.65
C GLU A 269 13.65 -24.57 4.60
N PHE A 270 13.54 -25.11 5.82
CA PHE A 270 14.60 -25.09 6.84
C PHE A 270 15.32 -26.44 7.07
N VAL A 271 14.95 -27.50 6.34
CA VAL A 271 15.69 -28.78 6.36
C VAL A 271 16.79 -28.83 5.28
N ASP A 272 16.80 -27.91 4.32
CA ASP A 272 17.80 -27.85 3.24
C ASP A 272 18.94 -26.83 3.51
N GLU A 273 19.10 -26.33 4.74
CA GLU A 273 20.22 -25.45 5.16
C GLU A 273 21.16 -26.13 6.19
N GLU A 274 21.61 -27.36 5.90
CA GLU A 274 22.86 -27.93 6.43
C GLU A 274 23.97 -27.87 5.35
#